data_AF-A0A963W1F0-F1
#
_entry.id   AF-A0A963W1F0-F1
#
_cell.length_a   1.000
_cell.length_b   1.000
_cell.length_c   1.000
_cell.angle_alpha   90.00
_cell.angle_beta   90.00
_cell.angle_gamma   90.00
#
_symmetry.space_group_name_H-M   'P 1'
#
loop_
_entity.id
_entity.type
_entity.pdbx_description
1 polymer ?
#
loop_
_entity_poly.entity_id
_entity_poly.type
_entity_poly.pdbx_seq_one_letter_code
_entity_poly.pdbx_strand_id
1 'polypeptide(L)'
;TPSYIARFTETGAEALATPREAVLPAALGSGDLVALAIETSAGEYRAGDQVWLRRHGPADYARLLNRDVLVPRAGGRFTFGRMIDRDEHRVAVLAPGAGSRQVVVDNPAWIAVAEMLVRKL
;
A
#
# COMPACT_ATOMS: atom_id res chain seq x y z
N THR A 1 25.04 -3.38 -1.63
CA THR A 1 23.60 -3.12 -1.49
C THR A 1 23.28 -1.78 -2.12
N PRO A 2 22.13 -1.61 -2.80
CA PRO A 2 21.74 -0.28 -3.28
C PRO A 2 21.72 0.74 -2.13
N SER A 3 22.09 1.98 -2.42
CA SER A 3 22.14 3.06 -1.43
C SER A 3 21.62 4.36 -2.02
N TYR A 4 21.00 5.17 -1.17
CA TYR A 4 20.79 6.58 -1.41
C TYR A 4 22.14 7.29 -1.34
N ILE A 5 22.51 7.97 -2.43
CA ILE A 5 23.71 8.82 -2.51
C ILE A 5 23.35 10.31 -2.66
N ALA A 6 22.09 10.61 -2.96
CA ALA A 6 21.57 11.95 -3.16
C ALA A 6 20.14 12.05 -2.60
N ARG A 7 19.68 13.28 -2.35
CA ARG A 7 18.29 13.63 -2.08
C ARG A 7 17.82 14.71 -3.05
N PHE A 8 16.52 14.75 -3.30
CA PHE A 8 15.89 15.79 -4.09
C PHE A 8 15.10 16.70 -3.15
N THR A 9 15.43 17.99 -3.14
CA THR A 9 14.80 19.01 -2.30
C THR A 9 14.16 20.08 -3.18
N GLU A 10 13.60 21.11 -2.55
CA GLU A 10 13.05 22.27 -3.24
C GLU A 10 14.09 22.98 -4.12
N THR A 11 15.39 22.86 -3.82
CA THR A 11 16.48 23.48 -4.58
C THR A 11 17.14 22.55 -5.59
N GLY A 12 16.64 21.31 -5.75
CA GLY A 12 17.14 20.34 -6.72
C GLY A 12 17.83 19.12 -6.10
N ALA A 13 18.61 18.40 -6.91
CA ALA A 13 19.34 17.21 -6.47
C ALA A 13 20.65 17.60 -5.76
N GLU A 14 20.86 17.06 -4.57
CA GLU A 14 22.09 17.28 -3.79
C GLU A 14 22.62 15.99 -3.17
N ALA A 15 23.95 15.91 -3.02
CA ALA A 15 24.61 14.75 -2.46
C ALA A 15 24.31 14.59 -0.96
N LEU A 16 24.20 13.34 -0.50
CA LEU A 16 24.19 13.05 0.94
C LEU A 16 25.62 13.12 1.48
N ALA A 17 25.79 13.66 2.69
CA ALA A 17 27.09 13.68 3.36
C ALA A 17 27.66 12.26 3.58
N THR A 18 26.77 11.29 3.82
CA THR A 18 27.10 9.87 3.93
C THR A 18 26.03 9.07 3.19
N PRO A 19 26.41 8.08 2.35
CA PRO A 19 25.45 7.17 1.73
C PRO A 19 24.57 6.48 2.78
N ARG A 20 23.28 6.35 2.48
CA ARG A 20 22.31 5.65 3.33
C ARG A 20 21.80 4.41 2.61
N GLU A 21 21.66 3.29 3.28
CA GLU A 21 21.17 2.06 2.66
C GLU A 21 19.76 2.25 2.06
N ALA A 22 19.54 1.72 0.86
CA ALA A 22 18.23 1.64 0.25
C ALA A 22 17.58 0.30 0.63
N VAL A 23 16.51 0.37 1.40
CA VAL A 23 15.84 -0.81 1.96
C VAL A 23 14.86 -1.37 0.92
N LEU A 24 14.96 -2.66 0.62
CA LEU A 24 14.01 -3.37 -0.23
C LEU A 24 12.69 -3.63 0.53
N PRO A 25 11.54 -3.77 -0.17
CA PRO A 25 10.26 -4.11 0.48
C PRO A 25 10.37 -5.34 1.39
N ALA A 26 11.10 -6.36 0.95
CA ALA A 26 11.34 -7.59 1.70
C ALA A 26 12.00 -7.38 3.07
N ALA A 27 12.77 -6.31 3.23
CA ALA A 27 13.46 -5.97 4.47
C ALA A 27 12.65 -4.99 5.36
N LEU A 28 11.52 -4.46 4.88
CA LEU A 28 10.66 -3.56 5.64
C LEU A 28 9.68 -4.34 6.52
N GLY A 29 10.14 -4.82 7.68
CA GLY A 29 9.28 -5.44 8.69
C GLY A 29 9.04 -6.94 8.51
N SER A 30 8.27 -7.52 9.43
CA SER A 30 7.96 -8.95 9.50
C SER A 30 6.57 -9.27 8.94
N GLY A 31 6.35 -10.48 8.40
CA GLY A 31 5.04 -10.93 7.89
C GLY A 31 5.01 -11.26 6.40
N ASP A 32 3.84 -11.74 5.95
CA ASP A 32 3.62 -12.21 4.58
C ASP A 32 3.49 -11.05 3.59
N LEU A 33 4.35 -11.04 2.58
CA LEU A 33 4.42 -10.02 1.54
C LEU A 33 3.70 -10.48 0.29
N VAL A 34 2.83 -9.60 -0.21
CA VAL A 34 2.12 -9.79 -1.48
C VAL A 34 2.33 -8.57 -2.38
N ALA A 35 2.08 -8.73 -3.68
CA ALA A 35 2.17 -7.64 -4.64
C ALA A 35 0.87 -7.51 -5.44
N LEU A 36 0.46 -6.27 -5.70
CA LEU A 36 -0.63 -5.90 -6.59
C LEU A 36 -0.04 -5.22 -7.83
N ALA A 37 -0.35 -5.78 -9.02
CA ALA A 37 -0.05 -5.12 -10.29
C ALA A 37 -1.16 -4.11 -10.62
N ILE A 38 -0.78 -2.89 -11.00
CA ILE A 38 -1.71 -1.87 -11.46
C ILE A 38 -1.75 -1.90 -12.98
N GLU A 39 -2.83 -2.41 -13.56
CA GLU A 39 -3.01 -2.45 -15.01
C GLU A 39 -3.70 -1.20 -15.56
N THR A 40 -4.50 -0.51 -14.73
CA THR A 40 -5.22 0.72 -15.10
C THR A 40 -4.95 1.80 -14.06
N SER A 41 -4.59 3.00 -14.52
CA SER A 41 -4.30 4.15 -13.64
C SER A 41 -5.54 4.59 -12.86
N ALA A 42 -5.36 4.87 -11.56
CA ALA A 42 -6.41 5.40 -10.69
C ALA A 42 -5.80 6.13 -9.48
N GLY A 43 -6.25 7.36 -9.21
CA GLY A 43 -5.67 8.19 -8.15
C GLY A 43 -4.16 8.40 -8.36
N GLU A 44 -3.36 8.08 -7.34
CA GLU A 44 -1.90 8.20 -7.39
C GLU A 44 -1.18 7.05 -8.12
N TYR A 45 -1.91 5.97 -8.40
CA TYR A 45 -1.39 4.77 -9.05
C TYR A 45 -1.49 4.88 -10.58
N ARG A 46 -0.42 4.49 -11.26
CA ARG A 46 -0.30 4.51 -12.72
C ARG A 46 -0.20 3.07 -13.24
N ALA A 47 -0.69 2.86 -14.46
CA ALA A 47 -0.51 1.60 -15.17
C ALA A 47 0.98 1.21 -15.25
N GLY A 48 1.28 -0.05 -14.90
CA GLY A 48 2.64 -0.57 -14.78
C GLY A 48 3.24 -0.51 -13.37
N ASP A 49 2.57 0.14 -12.40
CA ASP A 49 3.01 0.13 -11.01
C ASP A 49 2.91 -1.27 -10.39
N GLN A 50 3.85 -1.55 -9.49
CA GLN A 50 3.80 -2.68 -8.56
C GLN A 50 3.66 -2.13 -7.15
N VAL A 51 2.55 -2.42 -6.48
CA VAL A 51 2.33 -2.07 -5.08
C VAL A 51 2.67 -3.28 -4.23
N TRP A 52 3.69 -3.16 -3.38
CA TRP A 52 4.07 -4.17 -2.41
C TRP A 52 3.31 -3.94 -1.11
N LEU A 53 2.66 -4.98 -0.62
CA LEU A 53 1.79 -4.93 0.54
C LEU A 53 2.13 -6.01 1.56
N ARG A 54 1.88 -5.71 2.83
CA ARG A 54 2.11 -6.63 3.94
C ARG A 54 0.82 -7.03 4.61
N ARG A 55 0.61 -8.34 4.77
CA ARG A 55 -0.61 -8.88 5.40
C ARG A 55 -0.60 -8.68 6.91
N HIS A 56 -1.78 -8.32 7.41
CA HIS A 56 -2.10 -8.12 8.80
C HIS A 56 -3.39 -8.87 9.15
N GLY A 57 -3.45 -9.40 10.37
CA GLY A 57 -4.64 -10.04 10.91
C GLY A 57 -5.61 -9.03 11.53
N PRO A 58 -6.85 -9.45 11.88
CA PRO A 58 -7.88 -8.57 12.44
C PRO A 58 -7.46 -7.75 13.67
N ALA A 59 -6.59 -8.31 14.51
CA ALA A 59 -6.06 -7.64 15.70
C ALA A 59 -5.29 -6.34 15.38
N ASP A 60 -4.78 -6.20 14.16
CA ASP A 60 -4.02 -5.02 13.72
C ASP A 60 -4.90 -3.95 13.05
N TYR A 61 -6.14 -4.23 12.67
CA TYR A 61 -6.90 -3.35 11.76
C TYR A 61 -7.07 -1.93 12.30
N ALA A 62 -7.22 -1.77 13.62
CA ALA A 62 -7.41 -0.47 14.25
C ALA A 62 -6.25 0.51 13.97
N ARG A 63 -5.00 0.03 13.90
CA ARG A 63 -3.81 0.87 13.62
C ARG A 63 -3.56 1.12 12.13
N LEU A 64 -4.37 0.52 11.26
CA LEU A 64 -4.20 0.56 9.80
C LEU A 64 -5.20 1.50 9.11
N LEU A 65 -6.03 2.21 9.89
CA LEU A 65 -6.94 3.23 9.38
C LEU A 65 -6.15 4.32 8.59
N ASN A 66 -6.78 4.85 7.55
CA ASN A 66 -6.22 5.84 6.62
C ASN A 66 -5.03 5.35 5.79
N ARG A 67 -4.78 4.04 5.75
CA ARG A 67 -3.79 3.42 4.86
C ARG A 67 -4.46 2.79 3.66
N ASP A 68 -3.74 2.74 2.54
CA ASP A 68 -4.21 2.02 1.37
C ASP A 68 -3.99 0.52 1.57
N VAL A 69 -5.06 -0.26 1.40
CA VAL A 69 -5.14 -1.68 1.75
C VAL A 69 -5.74 -2.49 0.61
N LEU A 70 -5.25 -3.72 0.43
CA LEU A 70 -5.89 -4.78 -0.34
C LEU A 70 -6.67 -5.67 0.63
N VAL A 71 -7.97 -5.84 0.37
CA VAL A 71 -8.88 -6.59 1.24
C VAL A 71 -9.57 -7.70 0.45
N PRO A 72 -9.47 -8.97 0.88
CA PRO A 72 -10.19 -10.08 0.26
C PRO A 72 -11.70 -9.95 0.49
N ARG A 73 -12.48 -10.39 -0.49
CA ARG A 73 -13.95 -10.40 -0.47
C ARG A 73 -14.48 -11.76 -0.94
N ALA A 74 -15.76 -12.01 -0.68
CA ALA A 74 -16.44 -13.23 -1.09
C ALA A 74 -16.27 -13.54 -2.59
N GLY A 75 -16.07 -14.82 -2.90
CA GLY A 75 -15.88 -15.32 -4.27
C GLY A 75 -14.47 -15.11 -4.82
N GLY A 76 -13.45 -15.02 -3.97
CA GLY A 76 -12.05 -14.84 -4.41
C GLY A 76 -11.74 -13.46 -4.99
N ARG A 77 -12.61 -12.48 -4.70
CA ARG A 77 -12.47 -11.10 -5.19
C ARG A 77 -11.66 -10.27 -4.20
N PHE A 78 -11.24 -9.10 -4.64
CA PHE A 78 -10.54 -8.13 -3.79
C PHE A 78 -11.13 -6.74 -3.96
N THR A 79 -10.92 -5.88 -2.97
CA THR A 79 -11.02 -4.43 -3.11
C THR A 79 -9.68 -3.82 -2.68
N PHE A 80 -9.27 -2.76 -3.37
CA PHE A 80 -8.06 -2.02 -3.05
C PHE A 80 -8.40 -0.54 -2.92
N GLY A 81 -7.78 0.14 -1.97
CA GLY A 81 -7.97 1.58 -1.74
C GLY A 81 -7.77 1.98 -0.29
N ARG A 82 -8.15 3.21 0.07
CA ARG A 82 -7.96 3.74 1.41
C ARG A 82 -8.94 3.10 2.39
N MET A 83 -8.43 2.51 3.46
CA MET A 83 -9.24 2.14 4.62
C MET A 83 -9.72 3.42 5.30
N ILE A 84 -11.02 3.73 5.18
CA ILE A 84 -11.61 4.98 5.69
C ILE A 84 -12.42 4.80 6.96
N ASP A 85 -12.85 3.56 7.25
CA ASP A 85 -13.57 3.24 8.47
C ASP A 85 -13.41 1.76 8.82
N ARG A 86 -13.66 1.42 10.08
CA ARG A 86 -13.73 0.05 10.59
C ARG A 86 -14.57 -0.05 11.85
N ASP A 87 -15.24 -1.18 11.99
CA ASP A 87 -15.82 -1.63 13.25
C ASP A 87 -15.25 -3.01 13.63
N GLU A 88 -15.89 -3.72 14.57
CA GLU A 88 -15.44 -5.05 15.02
C GLU A 88 -15.47 -6.11 13.91
N HIS A 89 -16.38 -5.95 12.95
CA HIS A 89 -16.65 -6.95 11.91
C HIS A 89 -16.34 -6.43 10.52
N ARG A 90 -16.31 -5.12 10.29
CA ARG A 90 -16.31 -4.55 8.95
C ARG A 90 -15.13 -3.61 8.73
N VAL A 91 -14.71 -3.58 7.48
CA VAL A 91 -13.75 -2.61 6.96
C VAL A 91 -14.39 -1.88 5.78
N ALA A 92 -14.36 -0.55 5.80
CA ALA A 92 -14.77 0.28 4.68
C ALA A 92 -13.55 0.77 3.90
N VAL A 93 -13.52 0.47 2.60
CA VAL A 93 -12.43 0.81 1.69
C VAL A 93 -12.94 1.76 0.61
N LEU A 94 -12.33 2.94 0.48
CA LEU A 94 -12.57 3.87 -0.60
C LEU A 94 -11.61 3.57 -1.76
N ALA A 95 -12.14 3.15 -2.91
CA ALA A 95 -11.30 2.85 -4.08
C ALA A 95 -10.53 4.10 -4.57
N PRO A 96 -9.32 3.95 -5.13
CA PRO A 96 -8.56 5.08 -5.69
C PRO A 96 -9.35 5.81 -6.78
N GLY A 97 -9.10 7.11 -6.93
CA GLY A 97 -9.73 7.95 -7.95
C GLY A 97 -10.89 8.80 -7.43
N ALA A 98 -11.17 9.90 -8.14
CA ALA A 98 -12.23 10.84 -7.78
C ALA A 98 -13.63 10.25 -8.04
N GLY A 99 -14.57 10.53 -7.14
CA GLY A 99 -15.96 10.06 -7.26
C GLY A 99 -16.17 8.56 -6.96
N SER A 100 -15.12 7.86 -6.52
CA SER A 100 -15.20 6.45 -6.14
C SER A 100 -16.15 6.21 -4.98
N ARG A 101 -16.86 5.08 -5.02
CA ARG A 101 -17.75 4.65 -3.93
C ARG A 101 -17.00 3.78 -2.94
N GLN A 102 -17.29 3.94 -1.64
CA GLN A 102 -16.78 3.04 -0.62
C GLN A 102 -17.33 1.62 -0.80
N VAL A 103 -16.49 0.63 -0.51
CA VAL A 103 -16.80 -0.79 -0.46
C VAL A 103 -16.68 -1.24 0.98
N VAL A 104 -17.77 -1.75 1.54
CA VAL A 104 -17.74 -2.39 2.87
C VAL A 104 -17.48 -3.89 2.68
N VAL A 105 -16.53 -4.40 3.45
CA VAL A 105 -16.18 -5.81 3.51
C VAL A 105 -16.47 -6.32 4.90
N ASP A 106 -17.27 -7.38 4.98
CA ASP A 106 -17.63 -8.04 6.23
C ASP A 106 -16.64 -9.16 6.55
N ASN A 107 -16.20 -9.18 7.80
CA ASN A 107 -15.27 -10.11 8.44
C ASN A 107 -14.08 -10.53 7.55
N PRO A 108 -13.27 -9.59 7.02
CA PRO A 108 -12.13 -9.96 6.20
C PRO A 108 -11.09 -10.72 7.03
N ALA A 109 -10.67 -11.89 6.55
CA ALA A 109 -9.71 -12.76 7.25
C ALA A 109 -8.32 -12.13 7.43
N TRP A 110 -7.93 -11.24 6.52
CA TRP A 110 -6.71 -10.44 6.57
C TRP A 110 -6.89 -9.16 5.74
N ILE A 111 -6.05 -8.15 5.95
CA ILE A 111 -5.87 -7.02 5.02
C ILE A 111 -4.38 -6.91 4.71
N ALA A 112 -4.01 -6.45 3.51
CA ALA A 112 -2.62 -6.15 3.18
C ALA A 112 -2.41 -4.65 2.98
N VAL A 113 -1.53 -4.03 3.76
CA VAL A 113 -1.27 -2.58 3.72
C VAL A 113 -0.18 -2.28 2.70
N ALA A 114 -0.38 -1.27 1.86
CA ALA A 114 0.63 -0.79 0.94
C ALA A 114 1.83 -0.18 1.69
N GLU A 115 3.02 -0.72 1.44
CA GLU A 115 4.29 -0.30 2.08
C GLU A 115 5.26 0.31 1.07
N MET A 116 5.28 -0.16 -0.18
CA MET A 116 6.14 0.38 -1.22
C MET A 116 5.46 0.34 -2.58
N LEU A 117 5.68 1.38 -3.39
CA LEU A 117 5.31 1.43 -4.80
C LEU A 117 6.59 1.40 -5.63
N VAL A 118 6.70 0.44 -6.54
CA VAL A 118 7.76 0.37 -7.54
C VAL A 118 7.16 0.73 -8.89
N ARG A 119 7.65 1.83 -9.47
CA ARG A 119 7.31 2.27 -10.82
C ARG A 119 8.52 2.14 -11.70
N LYS A 120 8.41 1.30 -12.73
CA LYS A 120 9.40 1.27 -13.81
C LYS A 120 9.14 2.51 -14.67
N LEU A 121 10.18 3.33 -14.86
CA LEU A 121 10.15 4.55 -15.66
C LEU A 121 10.79 4.31 -17.02
#